data_AF-A0A837HIP2-F1
#
_entry.id   AF-A0A837HIP2-F1
#
_cell.length_a   1.000
_cell.length_b   1.000
_cell.length_c   1.000
_cell.angle_alpha   90.00
_cell.angle_beta   90.00
_cell.angle_gamma   90.00
#
_symmetry.space_group_name_H-M   'P 1'
#
loop_
_entity.id
_entity.type
_entity.pdbx_description
1 polymer ?
#
loop_
_entity_poly.entity_id
_entity_poly.type
_entity_poly.pdbx_seq_one_letter_code
_entity_poly.pdbx_strand_id
1 'polypeptide(L)'
;MARKCHFSNLRLSVLINPWDKNVIEAISKAIINSQLGLAPIVEQDFIRIALPQMTQEKREQLIKLLHEKSEHARISVRNEREDASKHLQRMEKEKTISEDEWFKGKENIQKSVDEYNIKIKE
;
A
#
# COMPACT_ATOMS: atom_id res chain seq x y z
N MET A 1 3.09 19.41 -8.36
CA MET A 1 3.29 19.63 -9.82
C MET A 1 2.73 18.47 -10.67
N ALA A 2 1.65 17.79 -10.26
CA ALA A 2 1.18 16.56 -10.92
C ALA A 2 -0.35 16.51 -11.01
N ARG A 3 -0.94 17.22 -11.99
CA ARG A 3 -2.29 16.97 -12.51
C ARG A 3 -2.35 17.45 -13.98
N LYS A 4 -1.78 16.65 -14.90
CA LYS A 4 -1.76 16.91 -16.35
C LYS A 4 -2.47 15.83 -17.19
N CYS A 5 -3.22 14.92 -16.57
CA CYS A 5 -3.89 13.82 -17.26
C CYS A 5 -5.33 13.64 -16.78
N HIS A 6 -6.27 13.52 -17.74
CA HIS A 6 -7.63 13.04 -17.47
C HIS A 6 -7.65 11.53 -17.73
N PHE A 7 -8.04 10.74 -16.73
CA PHE A 7 -8.16 9.29 -16.82
C PHE A 7 -9.63 8.93 -17.07
N SER A 8 -9.95 8.45 -18.27
CA SER A 8 -11.25 7.85 -18.55
C SER A 8 -11.15 6.33 -18.38
N ASN A 9 -11.96 5.78 -17.48
CA ASN A 9 -11.92 4.37 -17.13
C ASN A 9 -12.89 3.59 -18.03
N LEU A 10 -12.35 2.77 -18.95
CA LEU A 10 -13.13 1.92 -19.84
C LEU A 10 -12.80 0.45 -19.57
N ARG A 11 -13.52 -0.18 -18.63
CA ARG A 11 -13.63 -1.59 -18.20
C ARG A 11 -12.40 -2.55 -18.22
N LEU A 12 -11.48 -2.47 -19.18
CA LEU A 12 -10.26 -3.29 -19.33
C LEU A 12 -9.04 -2.49 -19.88
N SER A 13 -9.20 -1.20 -20.20
CA SER A 13 -8.12 -0.35 -20.69
C SER A 13 -8.14 1.01 -20.00
N VAL A 14 -6.96 1.48 -19.61
CA VAL A 14 -6.79 2.84 -19.12
C VAL A 14 -6.37 3.71 -20.30
N LEU A 15 -7.17 4.75 -20.57
CA LEU A 15 -6.84 5.75 -21.57
C LEU A 15 -6.29 6.99 -20.87
N ILE A 16 -5.07 7.37 -21.24
CA ILE A 16 -4.38 8.55 -20.74
C ILE A 16 -4.39 9.58 -21.86
N ASN A 17 -5.10 10.68 -21.64
CA ASN A 17 -5.06 11.85 -22.53
C ASN A 17 -4.17 12.94 -21.90
N PRO A 18 -2.93 13.12 -22.39
CA PRO A 18 -2.06 14.19 -21.93
C PRO A 18 -2.48 15.53 -22.52
N TRP A 19 -2.47 16.57 -21.69
CA TRP A 19 -2.79 17.94 -22.14
C TRP A 19 -1.73 18.55 -23.08
N ASP A 20 -0.54 17.97 -23.16
CA ASP A 20 0.57 18.41 -23.99
C ASP A 20 1.12 17.20 -24.76
N LYS A 21 1.23 17.31 -26.08
CA LYS A 21 1.67 16.20 -26.94
C LYS A 21 3.16 15.89 -26.77
N ASN A 22 3.95 16.87 -26.33
CA ASN A 22 5.40 16.70 -26.15
C ASN A 22 5.76 15.78 -24.97
N VAL A 23 4.83 15.56 -24.02
CA VAL A 23 5.07 14.68 -22.87
C VAL A 23 4.69 13.23 -23.10
N ILE A 24 4.13 12.88 -24.26
CA ILE A 24 3.68 11.51 -24.59
C ILE A 24 4.84 10.51 -24.46
N GLU A 25 6.02 10.85 -25.01
CA GLU A 25 7.19 9.97 -24.98
C GLU A 25 7.75 9.79 -23.55
N ALA A 26 7.78 10.87 -22.76
CA ALA A 26 8.21 10.82 -21.36
C ALA A 26 7.28 9.96 -20.50
N ILE A 27 5.96 10.06 -20.72
CA ILE A 27 4.95 9.26 -20.04
C ILE A 27 5.10 7.78 -20.42
N SER A 28 5.30 7.47 -21.71
CA SER A 28 5.48 6.09 -22.17
C SER A 28 6.71 5.42 -21.54
N LYS A 29 7.86 6.11 -21.51
CA LYS A 29 9.07 5.63 -20.84
C LYS A 29 8.87 5.45 -19.33
N ALA A 30 8.18 6.39 -18.67
CA ALA A 30 7.89 6.28 -17.25
C ALA A 30 7.02 5.05 -16.92
N ILE A 31 6.03 4.73 -17.76
CA ILE A 31 5.17 3.55 -17.58
C ILE A 31 5.97 2.26 -17.71
N ILE A 32 6.84 2.16 -18.72
CA ILE A 32 7.69 0.98 -18.93
C ILE A 32 8.67 0.81 -17.75
N ASN A 33 9.28 1.90 -17.30
CA ASN A 33 10.22 1.90 -16.17
C ASN A 33 9.55 1.65 -14.82
N SER A 34 8.23 1.86 -14.70
CA SER A 34 7.48 1.62 -13.46
C SER A 34 7.31 0.13 -13.12
N GLN A 35 7.88 -0.78 -13.91
CA GLN A 35 7.87 -2.25 -13.69
C GLN A 35 6.46 -2.85 -13.54
N LEU A 36 5.42 -2.16 -14.01
CA LEU A 36 4.04 -2.64 -13.94
C LEU A 36 3.77 -3.80 -14.91
N GLY A 37 4.73 -4.14 -15.79
CA GLY A 37 4.57 -5.17 -16.81
C GLY A 37 3.53 -4.82 -17.87
N LEU A 38 3.23 -3.54 -18.04
CA LEU A 38 2.23 -3.01 -18.95
C LEU A 38 2.92 -2.48 -20.21
N ALA A 39 2.42 -2.87 -21.38
CA ALA A 39 2.86 -2.33 -22.65
C ALA A 39 1.95 -1.16 -23.06
N PRO A 40 2.41 0.11 -22.98
CA PRO A 40 1.62 1.24 -23.45
C PRO A 40 1.56 1.23 -24.98
N ILE A 41 0.34 1.30 -25.53
CA ILE A 41 0.10 1.56 -26.94
C ILE A 41 -0.02 3.07 -27.10
N VAL A 42 0.94 3.68 -27.78
CA VAL A 42 0.94 5.12 -28.04
C VAL A 42 0.23 5.37 -29.36
N GLU A 43 -0.88 6.12 -29.31
CA GLU A 43 -1.49 6.74 -30.48
C GLU A 43 -1.18 8.25 -30.49
N GLN A 44 -1.44 8.94 -31.61
CA GLN A 44 -0.98 10.32 -31.84
C GLN A 44 -1.41 11.30 -30.74
N ASP A 45 -2.58 11.09 -30.14
CA ASP A 45 -3.16 12.00 -29.12
C ASP A 45 -3.45 11.33 -27.77
N PHE A 46 -3.33 9.99 -27.66
CA PHE A 46 -3.66 9.28 -26.42
C PHE A 46 -2.79 8.04 -26.23
N ILE A 47 -2.54 7.70 -24.96
CA ILE A 47 -1.82 6.48 -24.57
C ILE A 47 -2.84 5.50 -24.03
N ARG A 48 -2.92 4.32 -24.64
CA ARG A 48 -3.78 3.22 -24.20
C ARG A 48 -2.94 2.18 -23.47
N ILE A 49 -3.33 1.85 -22.25
CA ILE A 49 -2.73 0.75 -21.50
C ILE A 49 -3.74 -0.39 -21.47
N ALA A 50 -3.37 -1.52 -22.08
CA ALA A 50 -4.13 -2.75 -21.99
C ALA A 50 -3.75 -3.49 -20.70
N LEU A 51 -4.70 -3.68 -19.80
CA LEU A 51 -4.49 -4.53 -18.63
C LEU A 51 -4.57 -5.98 -19.08
N PRO A 52 -3.59 -6.84 -18.74
CA PRO A 52 -3.67 -8.25 -19.05
C PRO A 52 -4.90 -8.86 -18.35
N GLN A 53 -5.54 -9.81 -19.03
CA GLN A 53 -6.68 -10.53 -18.47
C GLN A 53 -6.28 -11.29 -17.20
N MET A 54 -7.12 -11.16 -16.17
CA MET A 54 -6.95 -11.88 -14.91
C MET A 54 -7.35 -13.35 -15.11
N THR A 55 -6.40 -14.18 -15.55
CA THR A 55 -6.57 -15.63 -15.63
C THR A 55 -6.77 -16.23 -14.24
N GLN A 56 -7.36 -17.43 -14.18
CA GLN A 56 -7.58 -18.13 -12.91
C GLN A 56 -6.27 -18.37 -12.15
N GLU A 57 -5.21 -18.78 -12.86
CA GLU A 57 -3.87 -18.97 -12.30
C GLU A 57 -3.30 -17.68 -11.67
N LYS A 58 -3.43 -16.53 -12.35
CA LYS A 58 -3.00 -15.24 -11.78
C LYS A 58 -3.82 -14.82 -10.57
N ARG A 59 -5.12 -15.12 -10.54
CA ARG A 59 -5.95 -14.88 -9.35
C ARG A 59 -5.48 -15.71 -8.15
N GLU A 60 -5.21 -16.99 -8.37
CA GLU A 60 -4.73 -17.89 -7.31
C GLU A 60 -3.36 -17.45 -6.76
N GLN A 61 -2.44 -17.02 -7.63
CA GLN A 61 -1.15 -16.44 -7.22
C GLN A 61 -1.33 -15.17 -6.38
N LEU A 62 -2.23 -14.27 -6.79
CA LEU A 62 -2.51 -13.04 -6.04
C LEU A 62 -3.17 -13.33 -4.69
N ILE A 63 -4.07 -14.31 -4.62
CA ILE A 63 -4.69 -14.72 -3.36
C ILE A 63 -3.62 -15.25 -2.39
N LYS A 64 -2.67 -16.07 -2.85
CA LYS A 64 -1.55 -16.54 -2.03
C LYS A 64 -0.70 -15.38 -1.51
N LEU A 65 -0.32 -14.46 -2.40
CA LEU A 65 0.45 -13.27 -2.03
C LEU A 65 -0.30 -12.39 -1.01
N LEU A 66 -1.61 -12.23 -1.17
CA LEU A 66 -2.44 -11.48 -0.21
C LEU A 66 -2.46 -12.15 1.17
N HIS A 67 -2.56 -13.48 1.22
CA HIS A 67 -2.51 -14.21 2.49
C HIS A 67 -1.15 -14.07 3.17
N GLU A 68 -0.06 -14.22 2.42
CA GLU A 68 1.30 -14.02 2.94
C GLU A 68 1.48 -12.61 3.50
N LYS A 69 1.02 -11.58 2.78
CA LYS A 69 1.08 -10.19 3.23
C LYS A 69 0.21 -9.93 4.47
N SER A 70 -0.99 -10.51 4.52
CA SER A 70 -1.88 -10.39 5.68
C SER A 70 -1.24 -11.02 6.92
N GLU A 71 -0.62 -12.19 6.77
CA GLU A 71 0.03 -12.88 7.89
C GLU A 71 1.29 -12.16 8.36
N HIS A 72 2.11 -11.67 7.43
CA HIS A 72 3.26 -10.82 7.77
C HIS A 72 2.83 -9.55 8.53
N ALA A 73 1.73 -8.91 8.11
CA ALA A 73 1.20 -7.74 8.79
C ALA A 73 0.76 -8.07 10.24
N ARG A 74 0.08 -9.21 10.47
CA ARG A 74 -0.31 -9.65 11.82
C ARG A 74 0.89 -9.94 12.71
N ILE A 75 1.90 -10.63 12.17
CA ILE A 75 3.15 -10.90 12.89
C ILE A 75 3.85 -9.59 13.25
N SER A 76 3.91 -8.63 12.31
CA SER A 76 4.53 -7.33 12.54
C SER A 76 3.83 -6.54 13.65
N VAL A 77 2.50 -6.49 13.64
CA VAL A 77 1.71 -5.84 14.70
C VAL A 77 1.93 -6.50 16.06
N ARG A 78 2.04 -7.84 16.10
CA ARG A 78 2.34 -8.56 17.34
C ARG A 78 3.73 -8.20 17.88
N ASN A 79 4.74 -8.18 17.01
CA ASN A 79 6.12 -7.86 17.40
C ASN A 79 6.21 -6.43 17.92
N GLU A 80 5.60 -5.47 17.22
CA GLU A 80 5.59 -4.06 17.65
C GLU A 80 4.89 -3.89 19.02
N ARG A 81 3.80 -4.63 19.27
CA ARG A 81 3.15 -4.64 20.59
C ARG A 81 4.08 -5.20 21.68
N GLU A 82 4.78 -6.31 21.40
CA GLU A 82 5.71 -6.91 22.35
C GLU A 82 6.88 -5.96 22.66
N ASP A 83 7.41 -5.27 21.65
CA ASP A 83 8.51 -4.32 21.80
C ASP A 83 8.06 -3.05 22.54
N ALA A 84 6.89 -2.50 22.21
CA ALA A 84 6.30 -1.37 22.94
C ALA A 84 6.02 -1.72 24.41
N SER A 85 5.52 -2.94 24.69
CA SER A 85 5.28 -3.43 26.04
C SER A 85 6.58 -3.58 26.85
N LYS A 86 7.63 -4.16 26.25
CA LYS A 86 8.96 -4.25 26.87
C LYS A 86 9.56 -2.87 27.12
N HIS A 87 9.38 -1.93 26.20
CA HIS A 87 9.85 -0.56 26.36
C HIS A 87 9.17 0.12 27.55
N LEU A 88 7.85 -0.02 27.67
CA LEU A 88 7.07 0.52 28.79
C LEU A 88 7.51 -0.08 30.15
N GLN A 89 7.72 -1.39 30.21
CA GLN A 89 8.24 -2.06 31.41
C GLN A 89 9.66 -1.61 31.78
N ARG A 90 10.49 -1.30 30.79
CA ARG A 90 11.84 -0.77 31.05
C ARG A 90 11.77 0.65 31.63
N MET A 91 10.94 1.52 31.06
CA MET A 91 10.75 2.89 31.56
C MET A 91 10.20 2.90 32.99
N GLU A 92 9.34 1.95 33.34
CA GLU A 92 8.83 1.76 34.70
C GLU A 92 9.97 1.38 35.67
N LYS A 93 10.83 0.43 35.28
CA LYS A 93 12.01 0.02 36.09
C LYS A 93 13.03 1.15 36.26
N GLU A 94 13.21 1.97 35.23
CA GLU A 94 14.08 3.15 35.24
C GLU A 94 13.45 4.34 36.02
N LYS A 95 12.20 4.19 36.50
CA LYS A 95 11.41 5.23 37.18
C LYS A 95 11.24 6.51 36.37
N THR A 96 11.29 6.38 35.05
CA THR A 96 11.16 7.50 34.10
C THR A 96 9.69 7.91 33.91
N ILE A 97 8.75 7.03 34.26
CA ILE A 97 7.30 7.24 34.11
C ILE A 97 6.56 6.99 35.44
N SER A 98 5.46 7.71 35.64
CA SER A 98 4.55 7.51 36.78
C SER A 98 3.61 6.32 36.55
N GLU A 99 3.02 5.79 37.63
CA GLU A 99 2.06 4.67 37.58
C GLU A 99 0.85 4.99 36.69
N ASP A 100 0.34 6.24 36.76
CA ASP A 100 -0.73 6.73 35.89
C ASP A 100 -0.35 6.73 34.39
N GLU A 101 0.90 7.06 34.08
CA GLU A 101 1.41 7.08 32.70
C GLU A 101 1.60 5.67 32.16
N TRP A 102 1.98 4.73 33.01
CA TRP A 102 2.05 3.31 32.67
C TRP A 102 0.68 2.74 32.28
N PHE A 103 -0.36 3.02 33.09
CA PHE A 103 -1.73 2.58 32.77
C PHE A 103 -2.22 3.17 31.45
N LYS A 104 -2.00 4.48 31.22
CA LYS A 104 -2.35 5.14 29.95
C LYS A 104 -1.56 4.60 28.76
N GLY A 105 -0.26 4.34 28.94
CA GLY A 105 0.62 3.79 27.90
C GLY A 105 0.14 2.41 27.44
N LYS A 106 -0.23 1.55 28.39
CA LYS A 106 -0.79 0.22 28.10
C LYS A 106 -2.13 0.30 27.36
N GLU A 107 -3.01 1.20 27.76
CA GLU A 107 -4.30 1.40 27.10
C GLU A 107 -4.12 1.91 25.65
N ASN A 108 -3.21 2.85 25.44
CA ASN A 108 -2.92 3.40 24.12
C ASN A 108 -2.33 2.34 23.18
N ILE A 109 -1.37 1.53 23.66
CA ILE A 109 -0.81 0.42 22.89
C ILE A 109 -1.93 -0.54 22.47
N GLN A 110 -2.83 -0.90 23.38
CA GLN A 110 -3.92 -1.82 23.08
C GLN A 110 -4.89 -1.23 22.04
N LYS A 111 -5.29 0.03 22.19
CA LYS A 111 -6.16 0.74 21.22
C LYS A 111 -5.56 0.77 19.82
N SER A 112 -4.27 1.13 19.71
CA SER A 112 -3.60 1.17 18.41
C SER A 112 -3.53 -0.23 17.77
N VAL A 113 -3.21 -1.27 18.54
CA VAL A 113 -3.18 -2.66 18.05
C VAL A 113 -4.55 -3.10 17.54
N ASP A 114 -5.62 -2.79 18.26
CA ASP A 114 -6.98 -3.16 17.87
C ASP A 114 -7.42 -2.45 16.58
N GLU A 115 -7.08 -1.17 16.41
CA GLU A 115 -7.34 -0.42 15.19
C GLU A 115 -6.62 -1.04 13.97
N TYR A 116 -5.33 -1.37 14.10
CA TYR A 116 -4.57 -2.00 13.02
C TYR A 116 -5.05 -3.42 12.70
N ASN A 117 -5.50 -4.18 13.71
CA ASN A 117 -6.09 -5.50 13.49
C ASN A 117 -7.40 -5.45 12.70
N ILE A 118 -8.20 -4.38 12.88
CA ILE A 118 -9.41 -4.16 12.06
C ILE A 118 -9.02 -3.83 10.63
N LYS A 119 -8.06 -2.91 10.43
CA LYS A 119 -7.57 -2.51 9.10
C LYS A 119 -6.93 -3.64 8.29
N ILE A 120 -6.34 -4.65 8.94
CA ILE A 120 -5.75 -5.82 8.26
C ILE A 120 -6.82 -6.80 7.77
N LYS A 121 -8.03 -6.76 8.34
CA LYS A 121 -9.16 -7.64 7.97
C LYS A 121 -10.02 -7.07 6.85
N GLU A 122 -10.08 -5.74 6.72
CA GLU A 122 -10.71 -5.04 5.58
C GLU A 122 -9.86 -5.15 4.31
#